data_AF-A0A8S7UBE8-F1
#
_entry.id   AF-A0A8S7UBE8-F1
#
_cell.length_a   1.000
_cell.length_b   1.000
_cell.length_c   1.000
_cell.angle_alpha   90.00
_cell.angle_beta   90.00
_cell.angle_gamma   90.00
#
_symmetry.space_group_name_H-M   'P 1'
#
loop_
_entity.id
_entity.type
_entity.pdbx_description
1 polymer ?
#
loop_
_entity_poly.entity_id
_entity_poly.type
_entity_poly.pdbx_seq_one_letter_code
_entity_poly.pdbx_strand_id
1 'polypeptide(L)'
;FLSPPEVPTIKAENGTYYDFNNGARILFPKGEWHVNIIDEDSGNILFSCDTQAGWVTSTKKYYVKFRIQAFKKGEKKPFLDTVMELKDNPVLISFPTGTLGDIIAWFHYAEKFRIKHQCKLECSVSEEFITLLSDNYPDIKFTSAQDKYEGKPYATYRIGLFFNGDTDNQPVDFRLVGFHRNAGYILGVSPQEDPPRLNLSAERKIQEPYVCIAVQSTAQAKHWNNGLGWAEVVRYLKELGYRVLCIDRNAHAGNGFVWNHIPWGAEDFTGALPLQERVDLLRHASFFVGLASGLSWLAWACRIPVVLISGFSRPDSEFYTPWRVFNSHGCNGCWDNTNYNFDHTDFLWCPVHKGTDRQFECTRLITGKQVCGVIRTLHSYLTNHDRII
;
A
#
# COMPACT_ATOMS: atom_id res chain seq x y z
N PHE A 1 -0.06 7.67 12.89
CA PHE A 1 1.31 7.79 12.33
C PHE A 1 2.27 8.20 13.42
N LEU A 2 3.52 7.75 13.32
CA LEU A 2 4.60 8.04 14.26
C LEU A 2 4.83 9.55 14.43
N SER A 3 4.85 10.04 15.68
CA SER A 3 5.24 11.43 15.97
C SER A 3 6.73 11.69 15.67
N PRO A 4 7.09 12.82 15.04
CA PRO A 4 8.50 13.14 14.82
C PRO A 4 9.18 13.54 16.14
N PRO A 5 10.52 13.59 16.19
CA PRO A 5 11.23 14.09 17.37
C PRO A 5 10.73 15.46 17.82
N GLU A 6 10.55 15.63 19.13
CA GLU A 6 10.06 16.88 19.76
C GLU A 6 10.97 18.07 19.51
N VAL A 7 12.28 17.84 19.34
CA VAL A 7 13.27 18.85 18.94
C VAL A 7 13.93 18.35 17.65
N PRO A 8 14.21 19.23 16.66
CA PRO A 8 14.87 18.78 15.44
C PRO A 8 16.23 18.15 15.74
N THR A 9 16.60 17.13 14.97
CA THR A 9 17.71 16.24 15.32
C THR A 9 19.10 16.85 15.09
N ILE A 10 19.22 17.96 14.35
CA ILE A 10 20.49 18.57 13.98
C ILE A 10 20.59 19.96 14.62
N LYS A 11 21.65 20.18 15.39
CA LYS A 11 21.98 21.49 15.95
C LYS A 11 22.72 22.33 14.91
N ALA A 12 22.29 23.57 14.73
CA ALA A 12 22.94 24.59 13.91
C ALA A 12 23.49 25.72 14.78
N GLU A 13 24.02 26.77 14.14
CA GLU A 13 24.50 27.97 14.81
C GLU A 13 23.36 28.76 15.47
N ASN A 14 23.74 29.73 16.31
CA ASN A 14 22.83 30.66 16.98
C ASN A 14 21.75 29.98 17.83
N GLY A 15 21.97 28.74 18.30
CA GLY A 15 21.00 27.97 19.08
C GLY A 15 19.82 27.42 18.28
N THR A 16 19.91 27.43 16.94
CA THR A 16 18.89 26.91 16.03
C THR A 16 19.02 25.40 15.86
N TYR A 17 17.91 24.71 15.63
CA TYR A 17 17.89 23.27 15.30
C TYR A 17 17.11 23.06 14.00
N TYR A 18 17.50 22.09 13.18
CA TYR A 18 16.77 21.71 11.98
C TYR A 18 16.76 20.19 11.76
N ASP A 19 15.83 19.69 10.96
CA ASP A 19 15.82 18.33 10.42
C ASP A 19 14.85 18.21 9.22
N PHE A 20 14.69 16.98 8.73
CA PHE A 20 13.77 16.65 7.65
C PHE A 20 12.75 15.58 8.06
N ASN A 21 12.37 15.57 9.35
CA ASN A 21 11.43 14.60 9.89
C ASN A 21 10.01 15.16 9.76
N ASN A 22 9.16 14.54 8.91
CA ASN A 22 7.82 15.04 8.60
C ASN A 22 7.87 16.43 7.92
N GLY A 23 8.62 16.51 6.81
CA GLY A 23 8.93 17.72 6.06
C GLY A 23 10.22 18.41 6.56
N ALA A 24 10.59 19.53 5.94
CA ALA A 24 11.68 20.37 6.42
C ALA A 24 11.23 21.12 7.67
N ARG A 25 11.98 21.01 8.78
CA ARG A 25 11.66 21.66 10.06
C ARG A 25 12.85 22.46 10.55
N ILE A 26 12.58 23.63 11.11
CA ILE A 26 13.56 24.45 11.81
C ILE A 26 12.93 25.05 13.07
N LEU A 27 13.70 25.06 14.16
CA LEU A 27 13.32 25.59 15.46
C LEU A 27 14.29 26.70 15.84
N PHE A 28 13.77 27.92 15.95
CA PHE A 28 14.53 29.11 16.32
C PHE A 28 14.40 29.45 17.81
N PRO A 29 15.48 29.86 18.47
CA PRO A 29 15.39 30.52 19.77
C PRO A 29 14.87 31.96 19.59
N LYS A 30 14.66 32.68 20.70
CA LYS A 30 14.27 34.10 20.67
C LYS A 30 15.33 34.93 19.94
N GLY A 31 14.90 35.71 18.95
CA GLY A 31 15.76 36.56 18.12
C GLY A 31 14.94 37.24 17.01
N GLU A 32 15.61 37.68 15.94
CA GLU A 32 14.95 38.13 14.71
C GLU A 32 15.56 37.37 13.53
N TRP A 33 14.74 36.51 12.91
CA TRP A 33 15.20 35.56 11.90
C TRP A 33 14.40 35.73 10.62
N HIS A 34 15.06 35.44 9.50
CA HIS A 34 14.42 35.22 8.22
C HIS A 34 14.79 33.83 7.72
N VAL A 35 13.84 33.09 7.15
CA VAL A 35 14.06 31.72 6.68
C VAL A 35 13.43 31.49 5.32
N ASN A 36 14.17 30.80 4.45
CA ASN A 36 13.68 30.24 3.20
C ASN A 36 13.70 28.71 3.26
N ILE A 37 12.61 28.09 2.80
CA ILE A 37 12.56 26.68 2.43
C ILE A 37 12.45 26.62 0.92
N ILE A 38 13.40 25.94 0.29
CA ILE A 38 13.61 25.93 -1.15
C ILE A 38 13.54 24.48 -1.64
N ASP A 39 12.99 24.28 -2.83
CA ASP A 39 13.18 23.03 -3.58
C ASP A 39 14.51 23.14 -4.34
N GLU A 40 15.51 22.36 -3.92
CA GLU A 40 16.86 22.43 -4.52
C GLU A 40 16.85 22.04 -5.99
N ASP A 41 15.98 21.09 -6.39
CA ASP A 41 15.99 20.59 -7.76
C ASP A 41 15.43 21.63 -8.75
N SER A 42 14.49 22.48 -8.31
CA SER A 42 13.88 23.52 -9.16
C SER A 42 14.39 24.94 -8.88
N GLY A 43 15.03 25.18 -7.73
CA GLY A 43 15.44 26.50 -7.27
C GLY A 43 14.28 27.39 -6.76
N ASN A 44 13.06 26.85 -6.69
CA ASN A 44 11.90 27.61 -6.24
C ASN A 44 11.90 27.80 -4.73
N ILE A 45 11.66 29.04 -4.27
CA ILE A 45 11.38 29.33 -2.86
C ILE A 45 9.95 28.86 -2.57
N LEU A 46 9.82 27.75 -1.83
CA LEU A 46 8.54 27.16 -1.46
C LEU A 46 7.87 27.93 -0.32
N PHE A 47 8.67 28.48 0.58
CA PHE A 47 8.21 29.24 1.72
C PHE A 47 9.28 30.23 2.19
N SER A 48 8.86 31.42 2.59
CA SER A 48 9.75 32.49 3.09
C SER A 48 9.01 33.29 4.16
N CYS A 49 9.58 33.42 5.36
CA CYS A 49 9.01 34.26 6.41
C CYS A 49 10.04 34.85 7.38
N ASP A 50 9.61 35.89 8.09
CA ASP A 50 10.29 36.39 9.28
C ASP A 50 9.69 35.74 10.53
N THR A 51 10.51 35.43 11.53
CA THR A 51 10.05 34.93 12.83
C THR A 51 10.92 35.44 13.98
N GLN A 52 10.33 35.56 15.16
CA GLN A 52 11.04 35.95 16.38
C GLN A 52 11.47 34.75 17.25
N ALA A 53 10.85 33.58 17.06
CA ALA A 53 11.15 32.33 17.75
C ALA A 53 10.26 31.20 17.18
N GLY A 54 10.54 29.96 17.59
CA GLY A 54 9.62 28.84 17.40
C GLY A 54 9.82 28.10 16.08
N TRP A 55 8.77 27.39 15.66
CA TRP A 55 8.82 26.44 14.56
C TRP A 55 8.54 27.10 13.21
N VAL A 56 9.34 26.75 12.21
CA VAL A 56 8.97 26.88 10.81
C VAL A 56 9.08 25.51 10.16
N THR A 57 8.02 25.10 9.46
CA THR A 57 7.98 23.79 8.81
C THR A 57 7.41 23.90 7.40
N SER A 58 7.93 23.11 6.45
CA SER A 58 7.33 23.00 5.13
C SER A 58 5.89 22.48 5.23
N THR A 59 4.99 23.00 4.39
CA THR A 59 3.65 22.42 4.25
C THR A 59 3.74 21.01 3.68
N LYS A 60 4.57 20.80 2.66
CA LYS A 60 4.76 19.50 2.00
C LYS A 60 5.57 18.53 2.87
N LYS A 61 5.10 17.29 2.98
CA LYS A 61 5.62 16.24 3.87
C LYS A 61 6.18 15.03 3.13
N TYR A 62 5.90 14.91 1.83
CA TYR A 62 6.53 13.93 0.94
C TYR A 62 7.96 14.34 0.57
N TYR A 63 8.67 13.47 -0.14
CA TYR A 63 10.03 13.72 -0.60
C TYR A 63 10.10 14.96 -1.50
N VAL A 64 10.85 15.94 -1.03
CA VAL A 64 11.37 17.08 -1.78
C VAL A 64 12.81 17.22 -1.36
N LYS A 65 13.73 17.48 -2.30
CA LYS A 65 15.12 17.78 -1.97
C LYS A 65 15.21 19.19 -1.39
N PHE A 66 14.78 19.34 -0.13
CA PHE A 66 14.69 20.64 0.51
C PHE A 66 16.08 21.25 0.72
N ARG A 67 16.16 22.57 0.52
CA ARG A 67 17.23 23.42 1.02
C ARG A 67 16.67 24.40 2.04
N ILE A 68 17.32 24.53 3.18
CA ILE A 68 16.96 25.45 4.26
C ILE A 68 18.01 26.55 4.30
N GLN A 69 17.57 27.80 4.15
CA GLN A 69 18.41 28.97 4.40
C GLN A 69 17.86 29.76 5.59
N ALA A 70 18.68 30.05 6.58
CA ALA A 70 18.31 30.92 7.70
C ALA A 70 19.29 32.07 7.87
N PHE A 71 18.74 33.24 8.14
CA PHE A 71 19.42 34.52 8.24
C PHE A 71 19.06 35.18 9.57
N LYS A 72 19.99 35.96 10.12
CA LYS A 72 19.61 37.03 11.05
C LYS A 72 18.92 38.11 10.23
N LYS A 73 17.82 38.66 10.74
CA LYS A 73 17.03 39.64 10.00
C LYS A 73 17.90 40.82 9.56
N GLY A 74 17.84 41.16 8.27
CA GLY A 74 18.62 42.23 7.65
C GLY A 74 20.01 41.83 7.16
N GLU A 75 20.50 40.62 7.47
CA GLU A 75 21.75 40.11 6.91
C GLU A 75 21.55 39.52 5.51
N LYS A 76 22.51 39.74 4.61
CA LYS A 76 22.48 39.21 3.23
C LYS A 76 23.00 37.78 3.12
N LYS A 77 23.82 37.33 4.06
CA LYS A 77 24.43 35.99 4.06
C LYS A 77 23.66 35.12 5.06
N PRO A 78 23.25 33.91 4.66
CA PRO A 78 22.65 32.99 5.61
C PRO A 78 23.71 32.49 6.60
N PHE A 79 23.35 32.34 7.86
CA PHE A 79 24.18 31.62 8.83
C PHE A 79 23.97 30.10 8.76
N LEU A 80 22.86 29.66 8.16
CA LEU A 80 22.58 28.27 7.83
C LEU A 80 22.16 28.22 6.36
N ASP A 81 22.88 27.44 5.56
CA ASP A 81 22.51 27.13 4.18
C ASP A 81 22.80 25.66 3.93
N THR A 82 21.78 24.82 4.00
CA THR A 82 21.93 23.37 3.99
C THR A 82 20.96 22.73 3.01
N VAL A 83 21.46 21.81 2.19
CA VAL A 83 20.70 20.99 1.26
C VAL A 83 20.49 19.62 1.92
N MET A 84 19.30 19.06 1.75
CA MET A 84 19.00 17.69 2.18
C MET A 84 19.91 16.69 1.43
N GLU A 85 20.73 15.96 2.18
CA GLU A 85 21.61 14.91 1.68
C GLU A 85 21.35 13.61 2.44
N LEU A 86 20.73 12.64 1.76
CA LEU A 86 20.27 11.39 2.39
C LEU A 86 21.33 10.30 2.44
N LYS A 87 22.40 10.42 1.64
CA LYS A 87 23.47 9.42 1.57
C LYS A 87 24.11 9.21 2.94
N ASP A 88 24.26 7.95 3.35
CA ASP A 88 24.84 7.50 4.62
C ASP A 88 24.14 7.99 5.90
N ASN A 89 23.09 8.81 5.77
CA ASN A 89 22.29 9.35 6.86
C ASN A 89 21.15 8.40 7.26
N PRO A 90 20.74 8.41 8.55
CA PRO A 90 19.64 7.58 9.04
C PRO A 90 18.31 8.12 8.52
N VAL A 91 17.56 7.30 7.78
CA VAL A 91 16.24 7.66 7.26
C VAL A 91 15.21 6.68 7.77
N LEU A 92 14.07 7.20 8.22
CA LEU A 92 12.95 6.38 8.65
C LEU A 92 11.80 6.46 7.64
N ILE A 93 11.32 5.30 7.18
CA ILE A 93 10.04 5.19 6.48
C ILE A 93 9.04 4.53 7.43
N SER A 94 7.96 5.23 7.74
CA SER A 94 6.90 4.74 8.61
C SER A 94 5.69 4.33 7.77
N PHE A 95 5.27 3.08 7.95
CA PHE A 95 4.04 2.54 7.40
C PHE A 95 2.93 2.54 8.46
N PRO A 96 1.64 2.65 8.07
CA PRO A 96 0.55 2.52 9.01
C PRO A 96 0.41 1.06 9.43
N THR A 97 -0.14 0.83 10.62
CA THR A 97 -0.66 -0.49 11.00
C THR A 97 -2.00 -0.69 10.32
N GLY A 98 -2.19 -1.80 9.61
CA GLY A 98 -3.40 -1.94 8.81
C GLY A 98 -3.36 -3.03 7.73
N THR A 99 -4.06 -2.77 6.62
CA THR A 99 -4.47 -3.81 5.68
C THR A 99 -3.29 -4.45 4.94
N LEU A 100 -3.34 -5.78 4.79
CA LEU A 100 -2.26 -6.57 4.22
C LEU A 100 -1.78 -6.08 2.84
N GLY A 101 -2.74 -5.72 1.99
CA GLY A 101 -2.46 -5.34 0.60
C GLY A 101 -1.63 -4.08 0.50
N ASP A 102 -1.90 -3.11 1.36
CA ASP A 102 -1.23 -1.81 1.35
C ASP A 102 0.28 -1.96 1.53
N ILE A 103 0.71 -2.72 2.55
CA ILE A 103 2.13 -2.90 2.85
C ILE A 103 2.85 -3.69 1.74
N ILE A 104 2.26 -4.80 1.27
CA ILE A 104 2.83 -5.58 0.16
C ILE A 104 2.96 -4.72 -1.09
N ALA A 105 1.98 -3.86 -1.37
CA ALA A 105 1.95 -3.02 -2.55
C ALA A 105 2.90 -1.81 -2.50
N TRP A 106 3.28 -1.35 -1.31
CA TRP A 106 4.14 -0.17 -1.13
C TRP A 106 5.61 -0.50 -0.90
N PHE A 107 5.91 -1.66 -0.31
CA PHE A 107 7.22 -1.90 0.29
C PHE A 107 8.39 -1.80 -0.70
N HIS A 108 8.19 -2.23 -1.96
CA HIS A 108 9.26 -2.17 -2.97
C HIS A 108 9.71 -0.73 -3.27
N TYR A 109 8.85 0.28 -3.08
CA TYR A 109 9.25 1.69 -3.24
C TYR A 109 10.22 2.15 -2.15
N ALA A 110 10.14 1.60 -0.93
CA ALA A 110 11.09 1.89 0.13
C ALA A 110 12.50 1.38 -0.23
N GLU A 111 12.60 0.19 -0.82
CA GLU A 111 13.87 -0.34 -1.33
C GLU A 111 14.40 0.50 -2.51
N LYS A 112 13.55 0.89 -3.46
CA LYS A 112 13.94 1.82 -4.54
C LYS A 112 14.49 3.13 -3.99
N PHE A 113 13.86 3.65 -2.93
CA PHE A 113 14.30 4.87 -2.26
C PHE A 113 15.68 4.69 -1.61
N ARG A 114 15.90 3.61 -0.86
CA ARG A 114 17.21 3.29 -0.27
C ARG A 114 18.29 3.20 -1.34
N ILE A 115 18.04 2.48 -2.44
CA ILE A 115 19.00 2.28 -3.53
C ILE A 115 19.33 3.63 -4.20
N LYS A 116 18.32 4.43 -4.53
CA LYS A 116 18.50 5.74 -5.18
C LYS A 116 19.32 6.69 -4.32
N HIS A 117 19.07 6.72 -3.01
CA HIS A 117 19.62 7.72 -2.10
C HIS A 117 20.83 7.24 -1.29
N GLN A 118 21.15 5.95 -1.33
CA GLN A 118 22.24 5.35 -0.55
C GLN A 118 22.14 5.68 0.95
N CYS A 119 20.91 5.75 1.48
CA CYS A 119 20.67 6.08 2.88
C CYS A 119 20.71 4.84 3.78
N LYS A 120 20.87 5.04 5.08
CA LYS A 120 20.70 4.00 6.09
C LYS A 120 19.23 3.91 6.45
N LEU A 121 18.50 3.08 5.70
CA LEU A 121 17.05 3.00 5.79
C LEU A 121 16.59 2.11 6.96
N GLU A 122 15.68 2.65 7.74
CA GLU A 122 14.85 1.91 8.69
C GLU A 122 13.38 1.98 8.28
N CYS A 123 12.69 0.84 8.30
CA CYS A 123 11.27 0.73 8.03
C CYS A 123 10.51 0.37 9.32
N SER A 124 9.58 1.22 9.74
CA SER A 124 8.68 0.96 10.87
C SER A 124 7.34 0.40 10.37
N VAL A 125 7.03 -0.83 10.76
CA VAL A 125 5.97 -1.67 10.18
C VAL A 125 5.49 -2.72 11.21
N SER A 126 4.29 -3.32 11.06
CA SER A 126 3.81 -4.36 12.00
C SER A 126 4.67 -5.62 11.98
N GLU A 127 4.72 -6.33 13.11
CA GLU A 127 5.59 -7.50 13.32
C GLU A 127 5.44 -8.59 12.27
N GLU A 128 4.21 -8.83 11.80
CA GLU A 128 3.91 -9.83 10.76
C GLU A 128 4.71 -9.61 9.47
N PHE A 129 4.95 -8.35 9.09
CA PHE A 129 5.73 -8.00 7.90
C PHE A 129 7.21 -7.98 8.17
N ILE A 130 7.64 -7.72 9.41
CA ILE A 130 9.04 -7.87 9.79
C ILE A 130 9.42 -9.33 9.55
N THR A 131 8.65 -10.27 10.11
CA THR A 131 8.86 -11.71 9.90
C THR A 131 8.80 -12.10 8.42
N LEU A 132 7.90 -11.51 7.64
CA LEU A 132 7.75 -11.85 6.21
C LEU A 132 8.88 -11.31 5.34
N LEU A 133 9.42 -10.13 5.64
CA LEU A 133 10.27 -9.37 4.71
C LEU A 133 11.74 -9.33 5.12
N SER A 134 12.08 -9.30 6.42
CA SER A 134 13.44 -8.91 6.86
C SER A 134 14.56 -9.71 6.21
N ASP A 135 14.39 -11.03 6.10
CA ASP A 135 15.41 -11.94 5.56
C ASP A 135 15.71 -11.68 4.08
N ASN A 136 14.75 -11.10 3.34
CA ASN A 136 14.89 -10.78 1.92
C ASN A 136 15.41 -9.34 1.66
N TYR A 137 15.63 -8.57 2.73
CA TYR A 137 16.06 -7.18 2.70
C TYR A 137 17.11 -6.87 3.78
N PRO A 138 18.30 -7.51 3.74
CA PRO A 138 19.31 -7.40 4.80
C PRO A 138 19.88 -5.98 4.97
N ASP A 139 19.78 -5.13 3.95
CA ASP A 139 20.24 -3.74 3.99
C ASP A 139 19.22 -2.75 4.59
N ILE A 140 18.01 -3.23 4.92
CA ILE A 140 16.95 -2.42 5.55
C ILE A 140 16.83 -2.87 7.00
N LYS A 141 16.92 -1.94 7.94
CA LYS A 141 16.57 -2.21 9.33
C LYS A 141 15.05 -2.20 9.48
N PHE A 142 14.49 -3.19 10.16
CA PHE A 142 13.06 -3.23 10.46
C PHE A 142 12.83 -3.00 11.95
N THR A 143 11.79 -2.23 12.27
CA THR A 143 11.32 -2.04 13.65
C THR A 143 9.81 -2.12 13.72
N SER A 144 9.30 -2.66 14.83
CA SER A 144 7.86 -2.73 15.05
C SER A 144 7.26 -1.33 15.04
N ALA A 145 6.07 -1.20 14.46
CA ALA A 145 5.30 0.04 14.53
C ALA A 145 5.06 0.42 15.99
N GLN A 146 5.39 1.66 16.35
CA GLN A 146 5.27 2.22 17.70
C GLN A 146 4.57 3.58 17.62
N ASP A 147 4.03 4.06 18.74
CA ASP A 147 3.43 5.39 18.80
C ASP A 147 4.48 6.52 18.86
N LYS A 148 5.60 6.25 19.53
CA LYS A 148 6.75 7.16 19.67
C LYS A 148 8.02 6.45 19.24
N TYR A 149 8.79 7.10 18.37
CA TYR A 149 10.09 6.60 17.95
C TYR A 149 11.18 7.29 18.76
N GLU A 150 12.03 6.48 19.38
CA GLU A 150 13.10 6.98 20.28
C GLU A 150 14.40 7.31 19.53
N GLY A 151 14.51 6.92 18.25
CA GLY A 151 15.66 7.24 17.42
C GLY A 151 15.72 8.72 17.01
N LYS A 152 16.84 9.12 16.42
CA LYS A 152 17.09 10.46 15.88
C LYS A 152 17.34 10.41 14.37
N PRO A 153 16.30 10.17 13.56
CA PRO A 153 16.46 10.11 12.12
C PRO A 153 16.84 11.49 11.57
N TYR A 154 17.57 11.50 10.47
CA TYR A 154 17.87 12.70 9.69
C TYR A 154 16.62 13.15 8.92
N ALA A 155 15.93 12.19 8.30
CA ALA A 155 14.68 12.40 7.58
C ALA A 155 13.66 11.30 7.90
N THR A 156 12.37 11.65 7.84
CA THR A 156 11.28 10.70 8.03
C THR A 156 10.19 10.92 7.00
N TYR A 157 9.77 9.83 6.33
CA TYR A 157 8.65 9.81 5.40
C TYR A 157 7.55 8.88 5.91
N ARG A 158 6.29 9.30 5.74
CA ARG A 158 5.12 8.52 6.14
C ARG A 158 4.41 8.07 4.87
N ILE A 159 4.33 6.77 4.67
CA ILE A 159 3.57 6.19 3.56
C ILE A 159 2.14 5.95 4.04
N GLY A 160 1.16 6.18 3.19
CA GLY A 160 -0.23 5.93 3.54
C GLY A 160 -1.20 6.40 2.46
N LEU A 161 -2.49 6.20 2.75
CA LEU A 161 -3.58 6.78 1.96
C LEU A 161 -4.08 8.04 2.67
N PHE A 162 -3.90 9.18 2.02
CA PHE A 162 -4.39 10.45 2.51
C PHE A 162 -5.64 10.84 1.71
N PHE A 163 -6.81 10.69 2.36
CA PHE A 163 -8.12 10.91 1.73
C PHE A 163 -8.46 12.39 1.59
N ASN A 164 -9.65 12.68 1.04
CA ASN A 164 -10.17 14.04 0.86
C ASN A 164 -9.30 14.93 -0.06
N GLY A 165 -8.55 14.31 -0.98
CA GLY A 165 -7.68 15.04 -1.89
C GLY A 165 -6.53 15.76 -1.19
N ASP A 166 -6.02 15.21 -0.08
CA ASP A 166 -4.81 15.73 0.58
C ASP A 166 -3.67 15.86 -0.46
N THR A 167 -3.03 17.04 -0.47
CA THR A 167 -1.88 17.35 -1.34
C THR A 167 -0.66 17.84 -0.56
N ASP A 168 -0.67 17.65 0.76
CA ASP A 168 0.41 18.05 1.66
C ASP A 168 1.24 16.83 2.07
N ASN A 169 0.59 15.70 2.34
CA ASN A 169 1.24 14.44 2.72
C ASN A 169 1.53 13.54 1.51
N GLN A 170 0.90 13.81 0.37
CA GLN A 170 1.15 13.16 -0.91
C GLN A 170 1.18 14.22 -2.02
N PRO A 171 1.98 14.03 -3.08
CA PRO A 171 2.09 15.02 -4.15
C PRO A 171 0.87 15.01 -5.10
N VAL A 172 0.18 13.88 -5.20
CA VAL A 172 -0.99 13.68 -6.06
C VAL A 172 -2.00 12.84 -5.27
N ASP A 173 -3.29 13.07 -5.49
CA ASP A 173 -4.34 12.21 -4.94
C ASP A 173 -4.14 10.77 -5.43
N PHE A 174 -4.02 9.83 -4.49
CA PHE A 174 -3.76 8.43 -4.80
C PHE A 174 -4.80 7.80 -5.74
N ARG A 175 -6.03 8.32 -5.74
CA ARG A 175 -7.13 7.87 -6.62
C ARG A 175 -6.87 8.14 -8.11
N LEU A 176 -5.95 9.06 -8.42
CA LEU A 176 -5.57 9.40 -9.80
C LEU A 176 -4.43 8.53 -10.35
N VAL A 177 -3.65 7.89 -9.48
CA VAL A 177 -2.41 7.19 -9.86
C VAL A 177 -2.38 5.72 -9.45
N GLY A 178 -3.39 5.26 -8.70
CA GLY A 178 -3.39 3.96 -8.04
C GLY A 178 -2.82 4.05 -6.62
N PHE A 179 -3.52 3.44 -5.67
CA PHE A 179 -3.23 3.57 -4.24
C PHE A 179 -1.82 3.07 -3.88
N HIS A 180 -1.33 2.07 -4.60
CA HIS A 180 0.02 1.51 -4.43
C HIS A 180 1.10 2.42 -5.01
N ARG A 181 0.91 2.95 -6.22
CA ARG A 181 1.90 3.78 -6.90
C ARG A 181 2.15 5.10 -6.18
N ASN A 182 1.14 5.58 -5.44
CA ASN A 182 1.27 6.78 -4.60
C ASN A 182 2.47 6.73 -3.63
N ALA A 183 2.86 5.55 -3.13
CA ALA A 183 4.07 5.43 -2.31
C ALA A 183 5.34 5.81 -3.07
N GLY A 184 5.44 5.45 -4.36
CA GLY A 184 6.53 5.87 -5.24
C GLY A 184 6.55 7.39 -5.47
N TYR A 185 5.36 7.99 -5.63
CA TYR A 185 5.22 9.45 -5.71
C TYR A 185 5.61 10.16 -4.41
N ILE A 186 5.16 9.68 -3.25
CA ILE A 186 5.53 10.22 -1.93
C ILE A 186 7.05 10.17 -1.73
N LEU A 187 7.72 9.11 -2.20
CA LEU A 187 9.17 8.93 -2.06
C LEU A 187 9.98 9.53 -3.21
N GLY A 188 9.35 10.10 -4.24
CA GLY A 188 10.05 10.67 -5.40
C GLY A 188 10.88 9.65 -6.18
N VAL A 189 10.43 8.39 -6.26
CA VAL A 189 11.06 7.31 -7.04
C VAL A 189 10.18 6.92 -8.23
N SER A 190 10.69 6.07 -9.13
CA SER A 190 9.90 5.56 -10.25
C SER A 190 8.59 4.91 -9.76
N PRO A 191 7.41 5.34 -10.25
CA PRO A 191 6.11 4.82 -9.83
C PRO A 191 5.76 3.46 -10.46
N GLN A 192 6.71 2.82 -11.15
CA GLN A 192 6.54 1.47 -11.68
C GLN A 192 6.32 0.49 -10.52
N GLU A 193 5.25 -0.28 -10.60
CA GLU A 193 4.93 -1.36 -9.65
C GLU A 193 5.86 -2.57 -9.85
N ASP A 194 6.21 -3.23 -8.75
CA ASP A 194 7.04 -4.44 -8.68
C ASP A 194 6.67 -5.20 -7.40
N PRO A 195 6.51 -6.53 -7.39
CA PRO A 195 6.26 -7.25 -6.14
C PRO A 195 7.46 -7.16 -5.17
N PRO A 196 7.23 -7.14 -3.85
CA PRO A 196 8.30 -7.31 -2.89
C PRO A 196 8.92 -8.71 -2.99
N ARG A 197 10.17 -8.84 -2.55
CA ARG A 197 10.88 -10.12 -2.43
C ARG A 197 10.34 -10.87 -1.21
N LEU A 198 9.92 -12.10 -1.43
CA LEU A 198 9.45 -13.02 -0.39
C LEU A 198 10.37 -14.24 -0.33
N ASN A 199 10.41 -14.90 0.84
CA ASN A 199 11.02 -16.21 0.92
C ASN A 199 10.11 -17.21 0.23
N LEU A 200 10.48 -17.60 -0.97
CA LEU A 200 9.75 -18.56 -1.75
C LEU A 200 10.37 -19.97 -1.61
N SER A 201 11.38 -20.23 -0.78
CA SER A 201 12.13 -21.52 -0.84
C SER A 201 11.36 -22.80 -0.43
N ALA A 202 10.11 -22.68 0.05
CA ALA A 202 9.39 -23.78 0.66
C ALA A 202 9.14 -25.01 -0.23
N GLU A 203 9.19 -26.17 0.43
CA GLU A 203 8.73 -27.50 0.02
C GLU A 203 7.32 -27.51 -0.60
N ARG A 204 7.08 -28.18 -1.73
CA ARG A 204 5.69 -28.46 -2.16
C ARG A 204 5.08 -29.54 -1.26
N LYS A 205 4.01 -29.21 -0.54
CA LYS A 205 3.31 -30.15 0.37
C LYS A 205 2.11 -30.87 -0.26
N ILE A 206 1.31 -30.16 -1.06
CA ILE A 206 0.12 -30.72 -1.72
C ILE A 206 0.50 -31.17 -3.12
N GLN A 207 0.36 -32.46 -3.43
CA GLN A 207 0.79 -33.03 -4.71
C GLN A 207 -0.21 -32.83 -5.84
N GLU A 208 -1.52 -32.83 -5.54
CA GLU A 208 -2.53 -32.58 -6.57
C GLU A 208 -2.52 -31.11 -7.03
N PRO A 209 -2.89 -30.80 -8.28
CA PRO A 209 -3.07 -29.43 -8.71
C PRO A 209 -4.15 -28.72 -7.89
N TYR A 210 -3.88 -27.50 -7.46
CA TYR A 210 -4.81 -26.74 -6.63
C TYR A 210 -4.82 -25.25 -6.93
N VAL A 211 -5.94 -24.63 -6.58
CA VAL A 211 -6.20 -23.21 -6.71
C VAL A 211 -6.54 -22.65 -5.34
N CYS A 212 -5.88 -21.57 -4.96
CA CYS A 212 -6.22 -20.82 -3.76
C CYS A 212 -7.25 -19.73 -4.09
N ILE A 213 -8.22 -19.55 -3.20
CA ILE A 213 -9.22 -18.49 -3.30
C ILE A 213 -9.25 -17.64 -2.02
N ALA A 214 -9.60 -16.36 -2.19
CA ALA A 214 -9.89 -15.45 -1.08
C ALA A 214 -11.21 -14.71 -1.35
N VAL A 215 -12.19 -14.92 -0.49
CA VAL A 215 -13.56 -14.42 -0.64
C VAL A 215 -13.90 -13.31 0.35
N GLN A 216 -13.03 -13.03 1.32
CA GLN A 216 -13.27 -12.03 2.37
C GLN A 216 -12.54 -10.72 2.09
N SER A 217 -13.10 -9.61 2.59
CA SER A 217 -12.49 -8.28 2.50
C SER A 217 -12.96 -7.35 3.62
N THR A 218 -12.39 -6.14 3.70
CA THR A 218 -12.64 -5.16 4.76
C THR A 218 -13.90 -4.31 4.56
N ALA A 219 -14.50 -4.33 3.36
CA ALA A 219 -15.75 -3.65 3.06
C ALA A 219 -16.61 -4.51 2.13
N GLN A 220 -17.94 -4.44 2.26
CA GLN A 220 -18.86 -5.24 1.46
C GLN A 220 -18.75 -4.91 -0.03
N ALA A 221 -18.43 -3.67 -0.39
CA ALA A 221 -18.24 -3.27 -1.78
C ALA A 221 -17.07 -3.97 -2.48
N LYS A 222 -16.06 -4.44 -1.72
CA LYS A 222 -14.93 -5.22 -2.25
C LYS A 222 -15.28 -6.70 -2.44
N HIS A 223 -16.36 -7.19 -1.84
CA HIS A 223 -16.81 -8.57 -2.02
C HIS A 223 -17.40 -8.77 -3.42
N TRP A 224 -17.36 -10.01 -3.91
CA TRP A 224 -18.09 -10.37 -5.11
C TRP A 224 -19.55 -10.65 -4.76
N ASN A 225 -20.40 -9.64 -4.88
CA ASN A 225 -21.80 -9.69 -4.44
C ASN A 225 -22.75 -10.41 -5.42
N ASN A 226 -22.23 -11.19 -6.37
CA ASN A 226 -23.07 -12.03 -7.23
C ASN A 226 -23.50 -13.28 -6.47
N GLY A 227 -24.81 -13.55 -6.42
CA GLY A 227 -25.38 -14.60 -5.56
C GLY A 227 -24.91 -16.04 -5.87
N LEU A 228 -24.58 -16.36 -7.13
CA LEU A 228 -24.12 -17.69 -7.53
C LEU A 228 -22.64 -17.75 -7.89
N GLY A 229 -21.97 -16.60 -7.94
CA GLY A 229 -20.63 -16.44 -8.53
C GLY A 229 -19.60 -17.44 -7.99
N TRP A 230 -19.34 -17.41 -6.68
CA TRP A 230 -18.36 -18.31 -6.05
C TRP A 230 -18.73 -19.79 -6.16
N ALA A 231 -20.02 -20.13 -6.03
CA ALA A 231 -20.47 -21.52 -6.14
C ALA A 231 -20.22 -22.08 -7.55
N GLU A 232 -20.49 -21.29 -8.60
CA GLU A 232 -20.19 -21.66 -9.98
C GLU A 232 -18.68 -21.82 -10.22
N VAL A 233 -17.86 -20.90 -9.70
CA VAL A 233 -16.40 -20.95 -9.85
C VAL A 233 -15.79 -22.15 -9.13
N VAL A 234 -16.19 -22.41 -7.88
CA VAL A 234 -15.69 -23.56 -7.10
C VAL A 234 -16.04 -24.87 -7.80
N ARG A 235 -17.29 -25.02 -8.28
CA ARG A 235 -17.70 -26.21 -9.04
C ARG A 235 -16.88 -26.35 -10.32
N TYR A 236 -16.73 -25.28 -11.10
CA TYR A 236 -16.00 -25.31 -12.36
C TYR A 236 -14.51 -25.65 -12.19
N LEU A 237 -13.86 -25.11 -11.16
CA LEU A 237 -12.47 -25.45 -10.84
C LEU A 237 -12.30 -26.94 -10.51
N LYS A 238 -13.26 -27.53 -9.77
CA LYS A 238 -13.26 -28.97 -9.49
C LYS A 238 -13.50 -29.82 -10.73
N GLU A 239 -14.39 -29.38 -11.64
CA GLU A 239 -14.61 -30.05 -12.94
C GLU A 239 -13.34 -30.04 -13.81
N LEU A 240 -12.48 -29.03 -13.66
CA LEU A 240 -11.15 -28.97 -14.30
C LEU A 240 -10.08 -29.82 -13.57
N GLY A 241 -10.42 -30.47 -12.45
CA GLY A 241 -9.51 -31.33 -11.70
C GLY A 241 -8.69 -30.62 -10.61
N TYR A 242 -8.99 -29.36 -10.27
CA TYR A 242 -8.32 -28.67 -9.19
C TYR A 242 -8.94 -28.95 -7.83
N ARG A 243 -8.10 -29.09 -6.80
CA ARG A 243 -8.49 -28.79 -5.42
C ARG A 243 -8.69 -27.28 -5.25
N VAL A 244 -9.64 -26.87 -4.40
CA VAL A 244 -9.99 -25.45 -4.22
C VAL A 244 -9.90 -25.09 -2.75
N LEU A 245 -8.93 -24.26 -2.39
CA LEU A 245 -8.57 -23.97 -1.00
C LEU A 245 -8.91 -22.51 -0.66
N CYS A 246 -9.78 -22.30 0.32
CA CYS A 246 -10.09 -20.95 0.82
C CYS A 246 -9.08 -20.55 1.89
N ILE A 247 -8.28 -19.50 1.64
CA ILE A 247 -7.14 -19.13 2.48
C ILE A 247 -7.36 -17.82 3.26
N ASP A 248 -8.61 -17.36 3.34
CA ASP A 248 -8.98 -16.16 4.08
C ASP A 248 -8.60 -16.24 5.56
N ARG A 249 -8.36 -15.09 6.19
CA ARG A 249 -8.11 -15.06 7.65
C ARG A 249 -9.32 -15.56 8.45
N ASN A 250 -10.54 -15.23 8.02
CA ASN A 250 -11.77 -15.58 8.71
C ASN A 250 -12.66 -16.43 7.79
N ALA A 251 -13.20 -17.54 8.28
CA ALA A 251 -14.22 -18.29 7.55
C ALA A 251 -15.54 -17.51 7.40
N HIS A 252 -15.82 -16.61 8.34
CA HIS A 252 -17.03 -15.80 8.39
C HIS A 252 -16.68 -14.36 8.76
N ALA A 253 -17.12 -13.40 7.96
CA ALA A 253 -16.97 -11.97 8.26
C ALA A 253 -18.15 -11.17 7.70
N GLY A 254 -18.51 -10.11 8.41
CA GLY A 254 -19.69 -9.33 8.09
C GLY A 254 -19.98 -8.24 9.11
N ASN A 255 -21.07 -7.54 8.89
CA ASN A 255 -21.58 -6.53 9.81
C ASN A 255 -23.11 -6.51 9.78
N GLY A 256 -23.72 -6.32 10.96
CA GLY A 256 -25.17 -6.36 11.10
C GLY A 256 -25.73 -7.71 10.65
N PHE A 257 -26.64 -7.69 9.69
CA PHE A 257 -27.24 -8.89 9.10
C PHE A 257 -26.55 -9.36 7.79
N VAL A 258 -25.55 -8.62 7.29
CA VAL A 258 -24.82 -8.99 6.08
C VAL A 258 -23.56 -9.74 6.46
N TRP A 259 -23.55 -11.05 6.18
CA TRP A 259 -22.44 -11.95 6.47
C TRP A 259 -22.01 -12.72 5.24
N ASN A 260 -20.70 -12.83 5.06
CA ASN A 260 -20.07 -13.59 3.99
C ASN A 260 -19.36 -14.78 4.60
N HIS A 261 -19.53 -15.95 4.00
CA HIS A 261 -18.99 -17.21 4.49
C HIS A 261 -18.07 -17.83 3.44
N ILE A 262 -17.11 -18.63 3.89
CA ILE A 262 -16.39 -19.57 3.04
C ILE A 262 -17.39 -20.31 2.12
N PRO A 263 -17.16 -20.35 0.79
CA PRO A 263 -18.10 -20.97 -0.12
C PRO A 263 -18.14 -22.48 0.07
N TRP A 264 -19.34 -23.05 0.07
CA TRP A 264 -19.51 -24.50 0.14
C TRP A 264 -18.74 -25.19 -0.98
N GLY A 265 -18.05 -26.27 -0.61
CA GLY A 265 -17.20 -27.03 -1.52
C GLY A 265 -15.75 -26.56 -1.58
N ALA A 266 -15.40 -25.36 -1.12
CA ALA A 266 -13.99 -25.02 -0.91
C ALA A 266 -13.47 -25.72 0.36
N GLU A 267 -12.21 -26.13 0.33
CA GLU A 267 -11.49 -26.67 1.49
C GLU A 267 -11.15 -25.54 2.46
N ASP A 268 -11.30 -25.81 3.75
CA ASP A 268 -11.08 -24.81 4.79
C ASP A 268 -9.59 -24.73 5.16
N PHE A 269 -8.92 -23.75 4.55
CA PHE A 269 -7.56 -23.33 4.90
C PHE A 269 -7.59 -21.95 5.58
N THR A 270 -8.73 -21.59 6.17
CA THR A 270 -8.89 -20.28 6.81
C THR A 270 -8.16 -20.22 8.15
N GLY A 271 -8.05 -19.02 8.70
CA GLY A 271 -7.45 -18.78 10.02
C GLY A 271 -6.37 -17.71 10.02
N ALA A 272 -6.09 -17.16 11.19
CA ALA A 272 -5.03 -16.18 11.41
C ALA A 272 -3.66 -16.85 11.57
N LEU A 273 -3.19 -17.46 10.48
CA LEU A 273 -1.86 -18.07 10.41
C LEU A 273 -0.79 -17.04 10.00
N PRO A 274 0.49 -17.27 10.32
CA PRO A 274 1.60 -16.47 9.83
C PRO A 274 1.56 -16.30 8.30
N LEU A 275 1.90 -15.11 7.81
CA LEU A 275 1.87 -14.82 6.37
C LEU A 275 2.81 -15.72 5.57
N GLN A 276 3.94 -16.15 6.16
CA GLN A 276 4.85 -17.08 5.49
C GLN A 276 4.18 -18.43 5.17
N GLU A 277 3.29 -18.95 6.03
CA GLU A 277 2.55 -20.17 5.72
C GLU A 277 1.59 -19.99 4.54
N ARG A 278 1.03 -18.77 4.38
CA ARG A 278 0.23 -18.42 3.20
C ARG A 278 1.10 -18.33 1.94
N VAL A 279 2.30 -17.78 2.05
CA VAL A 279 3.27 -17.73 0.94
C VAL A 279 3.68 -19.12 0.49
N ASP A 280 4.00 -20.01 1.43
CA ASP A 280 4.40 -21.39 1.16
C ASP A 280 3.30 -22.17 0.42
N LEU A 281 2.05 -21.96 0.81
CA LEU A 281 0.89 -22.52 0.12
C LEU A 281 0.66 -21.87 -1.25
N LEU A 282 0.76 -20.54 -1.35
CA LEU A 282 0.50 -19.82 -2.60
C LEU A 282 1.54 -20.15 -3.68
N ARG A 283 2.82 -20.26 -3.33
CA ARG A 283 3.91 -20.50 -4.31
C ARG A 283 3.64 -21.71 -5.21
N HIS A 284 3.02 -22.76 -4.67
CA HIS A 284 2.79 -24.02 -5.40
C HIS A 284 1.36 -24.16 -5.90
N ALA A 285 0.51 -23.14 -5.75
CA ALA A 285 -0.81 -23.13 -6.36
C ALA A 285 -0.68 -22.90 -7.88
N SER A 286 -1.51 -23.58 -8.66
CA SER A 286 -1.55 -23.40 -10.12
C SER A 286 -1.90 -21.95 -10.50
N PHE A 287 -2.81 -21.32 -9.75
CA PHE A 287 -3.11 -19.88 -9.77
C PHE A 287 -3.97 -19.50 -8.55
N PHE A 288 -4.26 -18.22 -8.42
CA PHE A 288 -5.10 -17.65 -7.37
C PHE A 288 -6.32 -16.93 -7.93
N VAL A 289 -7.46 -17.00 -7.24
CA VAL A 289 -8.68 -16.23 -7.54
C VAL A 289 -9.10 -15.42 -6.32
N GLY A 290 -9.15 -14.10 -6.43
CA GLY A 290 -9.49 -13.26 -5.28
C GLY A 290 -10.04 -11.89 -5.62
N LEU A 291 -10.21 -11.11 -4.57
CA LEU A 291 -10.82 -9.77 -4.59
C LEU A 291 -9.76 -8.66 -4.67
N ALA A 292 -10.18 -7.40 -4.68
CA ALA A 292 -9.29 -6.26 -4.41
C ALA A 292 -8.93 -6.17 -2.90
N SER A 293 -8.35 -7.25 -2.36
CA SER A 293 -7.91 -7.41 -0.97
C SER A 293 -6.44 -7.82 -0.90
N GLY A 294 -5.88 -7.86 0.31
CA GLY A 294 -4.44 -8.07 0.50
C GLY A 294 -3.91 -9.43 0.02
N LEU A 295 -4.73 -10.48 0.02
CA LEU A 295 -4.28 -11.81 -0.43
C LEU A 295 -4.00 -11.85 -1.94
N SER A 296 -4.65 -11.01 -2.75
CA SER A 296 -4.32 -10.87 -4.18
C SER A 296 -2.91 -10.30 -4.38
N TRP A 297 -2.51 -9.34 -3.55
CA TRP A 297 -1.15 -8.78 -3.55
C TRP A 297 -0.11 -9.80 -3.10
N LEU A 298 -0.43 -10.60 -2.08
CA LEU A 298 0.45 -11.67 -1.62
C LEU A 298 0.63 -12.76 -2.69
N ALA A 299 -0.46 -13.17 -3.35
CA ALA A 299 -0.42 -14.12 -4.46
C ALA A 299 0.41 -13.59 -5.64
N TRP A 300 0.25 -12.30 -5.98
CA TRP A 300 1.07 -11.65 -7.01
C TRP A 300 2.56 -11.67 -6.65
N ALA A 301 2.89 -11.38 -5.38
CA ALA A 301 4.27 -11.45 -4.89
C ALA A 301 4.85 -12.87 -4.86
N CYS A 302 3.99 -13.90 -4.79
CA CYS A 302 4.38 -15.31 -4.95
C CYS A 302 4.64 -15.71 -6.42
N ARG A 303 4.49 -14.79 -7.37
CA ARG A 303 4.75 -14.98 -8.82
C ARG A 303 3.86 -16.03 -9.48
N ILE A 304 2.65 -16.20 -8.98
CA ILE A 304 1.61 -17.05 -9.59
C ILE A 304 0.60 -16.20 -10.37
N PRO A 305 -0.13 -16.76 -11.35
CA PRO A 305 -1.21 -16.05 -12.01
C PRO A 305 -2.31 -15.66 -11.01
N VAL A 306 -2.86 -14.45 -11.14
CA VAL A 306 -3.91 -13.93 -10.25
C VAL A 306 -5.13 -13.50 -11.06
N VAL A 307 -6.24 -14.21 -10.89
CA VAL A 307 -7.57 -13.79 -11.35
C VAL A 307 -8.15 -12.84 -10.31
N LEU A 308 -8.26 -11.55 -10.66
CA LEU A 308 -8.68 -10.50 -9.72
C LEU A 308 -10.08 -10.01 -10.07
N ILE A 309 -11.04 -10.23 -9.17
CA ILE A 309 -12.45 -9.85 -9.31
C ILE A 309 -12.69 -8.54 -8.54
N SER A 310 -13.01 -7.47 -9.26
CA SER A 310 -13.44 -6.20 -8.63
C SER A 310 -14.21 -5.35 -9.62
N GLY A 311 -15.35 -4.79 -9.18
CA GLY A 311 -16.01 -3.68 -9.88
C GLY A 311 -15.98 -2.38 -9.08
N PHE A 312 -15.60 -2.46 -7.81
CA PHE A 312 -15.48 -1.33 -6.89
C PHE A 312 -14.33 -0.40 -7.25
N SER A 313 -13.23 -0.98 -7.73
CA SER A 313 -12.06 -0.30 -8.25
C SER A 313 -11.93 -0.52 -9.76
N ARG A 314 -11.30 0.43 -10.44
CA ARG A 314 -10.95 0.36 -11.87
C ARG A 314 -9.80 -0.62 -12.09
N PRO A 315 -9.62 -1.16 -13.32
CA PRO A 315 -8.55 -2.11 -13.61
C PRO A 315 -7.11 -1.61 -13.34
N ASP A 316 -6.90 -0.30 -13.35
CA ASP A 316 -5.61 0.38 -13.13
C ASP A 316 -5.36 0.77 -11.66
N SER A 317 -6.30 0.47 -10.75
CA SER A 317 -6.17 0.73 -9.30
C SER A 317 -5.20 -0.24 -8.61
N GLU A 318 -5.13 -1.48 -9.09
CA GLU A 318 -4.26 -2.53 -8.55
C GLU A 318 -3.07 -2.82 -9.47
N PHE A 319 -2.31 -3.89 -9.17
CA PHE A 319 -1.29 -4.41 -10.09
C PHE A 319 -1.90 -4.97 -11.38
N TYR A 320 -1.13 -4.90 -12.46
CA TYR A 320 -1.53 -5.49 -13.73
C TYR A 320 -1.60 -7.02 -13.64
N THR A 321 -2.72 -7.57 -14.10
CA THR A 321 -2.86 -8.99 -14.42
C THR A 321 -3.72 -9.11 -15.69
N PRO A 322 -3.34 -9.96 -16.66
CA PRO A 322 -4.18 -10.21 -17.83
C PRO A 322 -5.49 -10.93 -17.47
N TRP A 323 -5.63 -11.39 -16.22
CA TRP A 323 -6.78 -12.13 -15.71
C TRP A 323 -7.70 -11.26 -14.83
N ARG A 324 -7.63 -9.94 -14.96
CA ARG A 324 -8.52 -8.99 -14.27
C ARG A 324 -9.95 -9.17 -14.77
N VAL A 325 -10.90 -9.40 -13.85
CA VAL A 325 -12.34 -9.50 -14.16
C VAL A 325 -13.05 -8.22 -13.76
N PHE A 326 -13.58 -7.50 -14.73
CA PHE A 326 -14.27 -6.21 -14.57
C PHE A 326 -15.51 -6.16 -15.46
N ASN A 327 -16.56 -5.44 -15.04
CA ASN A 327 -17.75 -5.19 -15.86
C ASN A 327 -18.03 -3.69 -15.92
N SER A 328 -18.07 -3.14 -17.15
CA SER A 328 -18.23 -1.71 -17.41
C SER A 328 -19.66 -1.27 -17.73
N HIS A 329 -20.66 -2.16 -17.68
CA HIS A 329 -22.04 -1.86 -18.10
C HIS A 329 -22.92 -1.28 -17.00
N GLY A 330 -22.46 -1.28 -15.74
CA GLY A 330 -23.15 -0.67 -14.60
C GLY A 330 -22.25 0.26 -13.81
N CYS A 331 -22.71 0.66 -12.61
CA CYS A 331 -21.90 1.38 -11.64
C CYS A 331 -20.58 0.65 -11.38
N ASN A 332 -19.45 1.36 -11.43
CA ASN A 332 -18.12 0.81 -11.20
C ASN A 332 -17.15 1.91 -10.74
N GLY A 333 -15.98 1.52 -10.23
CA GLY A 333 -14.88 2.45 -9.91
C GLY A 333 -15.22 3.47 -8.81
N CYS A 334 -16.05 3.08 -7.84
CA CYS A 334 -16.43 3.93 -6.71
C CYS A 334 -15.20 4.39 -5.89
N TRP A 335 -14.19 3.53 -5.77
CA TRP A 335 -12.93 3.81 -5.05
C TRP A 335 -12.12 4.94 -5.66
N ASP A 336 -11.99 4.92 -6.99
CA ASP A 336 -11.11 5.79 -7.75
C ASP A 336 -11.76 7.15 -8.08
N ASN A 337 -13.06 7.28 -7.83
CA ASN A 337 -13.79 8.50 -8.14
C ASN A 337 -13.50 9.57 -7.08
N THR A 338 -12.80 10.63 -7.48
CA THR A 338 -12.40 11.74 -6.60
C THR A 338 -13.56 12.54 -6.03
N ASN A 339 -14.78 12.40 -6.58
CA ASN A 339 -15.99 13.04 -6.06
C ASN A 339 -16.58 12.30 -4.84
N TYR A 340 -16.10 11.10 -4.52
CA TYR A 340 -16.57 10.33 -3.37
C TYR A 340 -15.44 10.12 -2.36
N ASN A 341 -15.76 10.26 -1.08
CA ASN A 341 -14.85 9.92 0.00
C ASN A 341 -15.28 8.59 0.62
N PHE A 342 -14.33 7.67 0.74
CA PHE A 342 -14.55 6.38 1.36
C PHE A 342 -14.86 6.56 2.84
N ASP A 343 -15.93 5.93 3.33
CA ASP A 343 -16.28 5.95 4.74
C ASP A 343 -15.72 4.69 5.41
N HIS A 344 -14.68 4.87 6.22
CA HIS A 344 -14.02 3.79 6.95
C HIS A 344 -14.90 3.14 8.02
N THR A 345 -15.98 3.81 8.44
CA THR A 345 -16.89 3.31 9.48
C THR A 345 -18.10 2.56 8.90
N ASP A 346 -18.33 2.69 7.59
CA ASP A 346 -19.45 2.07 6.90
C ASP A 346 -19.04 0.83 6.12
N PHE A 347 -19.20 -0.34 6.73
CA PHE A 347 -18.93 -1.62 6.06
C PHE A 347 -19.74 -1.80 4.76
N LEU A 348 -20.96 -1.24 4.70
CA LEU A 348 -21.88 -1.34 3.56
C LEU A 348 -21.77 -0.15 2.59
N TRP A 349 -20.64 0.56 2.60
CA TRP A 349 -20.42 1.77 1.79
C TRP A 349 -20.65 1.52 0.31
N CYS A 350 -21.54 2.31 -0.29
CA CYS A 350 -21.85 2.32 -1.71
C CYS A 350 -22.39 3.72 -2.07
N PRO A 351 -21.52 4.67 -2.44
CA PRO A 351 -21.84 6.10 -2.38
C PRO A 351 -23.00 6.53 -3.27
N VAL A 352 -23.27 5.77 -4.35
CA VAL A 352 -24.31 6.10 -5.34
C VAL A 352 -25.63 5.35 -5.08
N HIS A 353 -25.56 4.12 -4.57
CA HIS A 353 -26.69 3.18 -4.60
C HIS A 353 -26.99 2.48 -3.26
N LYS A 354 -26.43 2.95 -2.14
CA LYS A 354 -26.70 2.39 -0.81
C LYS A 354 -28.21 2.42 -0.51
N GLY A 355 -28.77 1.30 -0.06
CA GLY A 355 -30.19 1.20 0.28
C GLY A 355 -31.15 1.16 -0.90
N THR A 356 -30.65 0.90 -2.11
CA THR A 356 -31.46 0.79 -3.34
C THR A 356 -31.33 -0.59 -3.97
N ASP A 357 -32.20 -0.93 -4.92
CA ASP A 357 -32.13 -2.18 -5.70
C ASP A 357 -30.83 -2.36 -6.49
N ARG A 358 -30.05 -1.28 -6.66
CA ARG A 358 -28.76 -1.26 -7.37
C ARG A 358 -27.56 -1.28 -6.42
N GLN A 359 -27.76 -1.51 -5.12
CA GLN A 359 -26.65 -1.64 -4.18
C GLN A 359 -25.70 -2.76 -4.61
N PHE A 360 -24.40 -2.46 -4.60
CA PHE A 360 -23.30 -3.33 -5.07
C PHE A 360 -23.47 -3.86 -6.50
N GLU A 361 -24.17 -3.12 -7.37
CA GLU A 361 -24.31 -3.42 -8.80
C GLU A 361 -22.96 -3.72 -9.47
N CYS A 362 -21.91 -3.00 -9.05
CA CYS A 362 -20.55 -3.12 -9.55
C CYS A 362 -19.98 -4.54 -9.55
N THR A 363 -20.38 -5.38 -8.59
CA THR A 363 -19.90 -6.77 -8.50
C THR A 363 -21.01 -7.78 -8.77
N ARG A 364 -22.28 -7.42 -8.61
CA ARG A 364 -23.42 -8.26 -9.01
C ARG A 364 -23.45 -8.56 -10.51
N LEU A 365 -23.06 -7.59 -11.35
CA LEU A 365 -23.01 -7.76 -12.81
C LEU A 365 -21.85 -8.65 -13.30
N ILE A 366 -20.86 -8.92 -12.45
CA ILE A 366 -19.81 -9.88 -12.77
C ILE A 366 -20.39 -11.27 -12.50
N THR A 367 -20.67 -12.02 -13.57
CA THR A 367 -21.31 -13.35 -13.48
C THR A 367 -20.27 -14.46 -13.33
N GLY A 368 -20.66 -15.62 -12.78
CA GLY A 368 -19.77 -16.77 -12.72
C GLY A 368 -19.33 -17.24 -14.11
N LYS A 369 -20.23 -17.19 -15.12
CA LYS A 369 -19.86 -17.40 -16.54
C LYS A 369 -18.70 -16.50 -17.00
N GLN A 370 -18.68 -15.23 -16.61
CA GLN A 370 -17.59 -14.31 -16.96
C GLN A 370 -16.26 -14.76 -16.33
N VAL A 371 -16.26 -15.04 -15.02
CA VAL A 371 -15.07 -15.47 -14.28
C VAL A 371 -14.57 -16.84 -14.78
N CYS A 372 -15.46 -17.82 -14.93
CA CYS A 372 -15.12 -19.14 -15.49
C CYS A 372 -14.58 -19.05 -16.92
N GLY A 373 -15.04 -18.07 -17.72
CA GLY A 373 -14.49 -17.78 -19.03
C GLY A 373 -13.01 -17.36 -18.98
N VAL A 374 -12.64 -16.49 -18.03
CA VAL A 374 -11.25 -16.09 -17.79
C VAL A 374 -10.42 -17.26 -17.26
N ILE A 375 -10.96 -18.01 -16.29
CA ILE A 375 -10.31 -19.23 -15.75
C ILE A 375 -10.05 -20.25 -16.85
N ARG A 376 -11.00 -20.46 -17.78
CA ARG A 376 -10.83 -21.38 -18.91
C ARG A 376 -9.64 -20.97 -19.78
N THR A 377 -9.54 -19.68 -20.14
CA THR A 377 -8.42 -19.17 -20.93
C THR A 377 -7.08 -19.33 -20.20
N LEU A 378 -7.05 -19.01 -18.90
CA LEU A 378 -5.87 -19.21 -18.06
C LEU A 378 -5.47 -20.68 -17.96
N HIS A 379 -6.43 -21.58 -17.71
CA HIS A 379 -6.20 -23.01 -17.62
C HIS A 379 -5.63 -23.57 -18.94
N SER A 380 -6.20 -23.20 -20.09
CA SER A 380 -5.63 -23.57 -21.39
C SER A 380 -4.21 -23.03 -21.58
N TYR A 381 -3.95 -21.78 -21.18
CA TYR A 381 -2.61 -21.22 -21.22
C TYR A 381 -1.62 -22.02 -20.34
N LEU A 382 -1.98 -22.36 -19.11
CA LEU A 382 -1.13 -23.13 -18.20
C LEU A 382 -0.89 -24.55 -18.70
N THR A 383 -1.92 -25.21 -19.24
CA THR A 383 -1.82 -26.56 -19.82
C THR A 383 -0.85 -26.56 -21.00
N ASN A 384 -0.97 -25.60 -21.92
CA ASN A 384 -0.14 -25.53 -23.13
C ASN A 384 1.35 -25.21 -22.85
N HIS A 385 1.69 -24.80 -21.62
CA HIS A 385 3.05 -24.46 -21.23
C HIS A 385 3.58 -25.36 -20.10
N ASP A 386 2.91 -26.47 -19.78
CA ASP A 386 3.25 -27.39 -18.68
C ASP A 386 3.43 -26.68 -17.33
N ARG A 387 2.59 -25.68 -17.06
CA ARG A 387 2.62 -24.86 -15.83
C ARG A 387 1.49 -25.18 -14.85
N ILE A 388 0.75 -26.26 -15.08
CA ILE A 388 -0.15 -26.78 -14.06
C ILE A 388 0.71 -27.48 -13.04
N ILE A 389 0.86 -26.81 -11.91
CA ILE A 389 1.56 -27.30 -10.73
C ILE A 389 0.52 -27.96 -9.88
#